data_AF-A0A2D4J2W5-F1
#
_entry.id   AF-A0A2D4J2W5-F1
#
_cell.length_a   1.000
_cell.length_b   1.000
_cell.length_c   1.000
_cell.angle_alpha   90.00
_cell.angle_beta   90.00
_cell.angle_gamma   90.00
#
_symmetry.space_group_name_H-M   'P 1'
#
loop_
_entity.id
_entity.type
_entity.pdbx_description
1 polymer ?
#
loop_
_entity_poly.entity_id
_entity_poly.type
_entity_poly.pdbx_seq_one_letter_code
_entity_poly.pdbx_strand_id
1 'polypeptide(L)'
;RWAVAAGKGARGLGGQSVKAHFVLGQCQREMENYDEAIANLQRAHNLAKEQRLNFGDDIPSALRIAKKKRWNNIEEKRINQENELHAYLTKLIMAEKERELDECQRAQEQENLDENRSRAQLAN
;
A
#
# COMPACT_ATOMS: atom_id res chain seq x y z
N ARG A 1 -1.90 11.61 21.20
CA ARG A 1 -2.46 12.90 21.72
C ARG A 1 -1.41 13.99 21.96
N TRP A 2 -0.13 13.67 22.20
CA TRP A 2 0.94 14.69 22.37
C TRP A 2 1.37 15.37 21.05
N ALA A 3 1.43 14.61 19.95
CA ALA A 3 1.87 15.11 18.65
C ALA A 3 0.99 16.24 18.08
N VAL A 4 -0.33 16.15 18.23
CA VAL A 4 -1.27 17.18 17.74
C VAL A 4 -1.09 18.49 18.51
N ALA A 5 -0.92 18.43 19.84
CA ALA A 5 -0.72 19.60 20.68
C ALA A 5 0.62 20.28 20.40
N ALA A 6 1.69 19.48 20.27
CA ALA A 6 3.03 19.96 19.95
C ALA A 6 3.10 20.61 18.55
N GLY A 7 2.44 20.02 17.54
CA GLY A 7 2.39 20.57 16.19
C GLY A 7 1.55 21.86 16.05
N LYS A 8 0.59 22.11 16.96
CA LYS A 8 -0.12 23.41 17.04
C LYS A 8 0.75 24.47 17.71
N GLY A 9 1.45 24.12 18.79
CA GLY A 9 2.40 25.03 19.46
C GLY A 9 3.58 25.43 18.56
N ALA A 10 4.12 24.47 17.80
CA ALA A 10 5.24 24.73 16.87
C ALA A 10 4.91 25.75 15.78
N ARG A 11 3.69 25.73 15.23
CA ARG A 11 3.25 26.71 14.22
C ARG A 11 3.16 28.14 14.78
N GLY A 12 2.92 28.29 16.08
CA GLY A 12 2.86 29.60 16.75
C GLY A 12 4.22 30.21 17.09
N LEU A 13 5.31 29.44 17.05
CA LEU A 13 6.65 29.87 17.50
C LEU A 13 7.51 30.54 16.41
N GLY A 14 6.91 30.87 15.26
CA GLY A 14 7.57 31.60 14.16
C GLY A 14 8.26 30.68 13.14
N GLY A 15 8.24 31.11 11.86
CA GLY A 15 8.67 30.30 10.71
C GLY A 15 10.16 29.94 10.62
N GLN A 16 11.01 30.47 11.51
CA GLN A 16 12.46 30.28 11.51
C GLN A 16 12.99 29.39 12.65
N SER A 17 12.13 28.85 13.53
CA SER A 17 12.59 28.00 14.63
C SER A 17 12.91 26.58 14.16
N VAL A 18 14.18 26.16 14.27
CA VAL A 18 14.62 24.78 13.95
C VAL A 18 13.84 23.75 14.76
N LYS A 19 13.70 23.99 16.06
CA LYS A 19 13.02 23.07 16.99
C LYS A 19 11.52 22.94 16.66
N ALA A 20 10.88 24.02 16.22
CA ALA A 20 9.48 23.99 15.81
C ALA A 20 9.28 23.07 14.58
N HIS A 21 10.09 23.25 13.54
CA HIS A 21 10.02 22.42 12.33
C HIS A 21 10.39 20.96 12.62
N PHE A 22 11.37 20.71 13.48
CA PHE A 22 11.74 19.36 13.89
C PHE A 22 10.60 18.65 14.62
N VAL A 23 10.02 19.30 15.64
CA VAL A 23 8.89 18.73 16.40
C VAL A 23 7.69 18.52 15.50
N LEU A 24 7.37 19.47 14.62
CA LEU A 24 6.27 19.33 13.67
C LEU A 24 6.48 18.14 12.72
N GLY A 25 7.69 17.96 12.19
CA GLY A 25 8.04 16.82 11.35
C GLY A 25 7.92 15.49 12.08
N GLN A 26 8.32 15.43 13.35
CA GLN A 26 8.15 14.23 14.19
C GLN A 26 6.67 13.92 14.44
N CYS A 27 5.85 14.95 14.67
CA CYS A 27 4.41 14.79 14.86
C CYS A 27 3.73 14.28 13.57
N GLN A 28 4.09 14.83 12.41
CA GLN A 28 3.55 14.40 11.12
C GLN A 28 3.97 12.97 10.77
N ARG A 29 5.21 12.57 11.09
CA ARG A 29 5.68 11.19 10.93
C ARG A 29 4.85 10.20 11.76
N GLU A 30 4.39 10.60 12.94
CA GLU A 30 3.51 9.77 13.79
C GLU A 30 2.07 9.75 13.33
N MET A 31 1.63 10.79 12.61
CA MET A 31 0.34 10.80 11.91
C MET A 31 0.42 10.11 10.54
N GLU A 32 1.55 9.47 10.22
CA GLU A 32 1.81 8.80 8.93
C GLU A 32 1.77 9.72 7.70
N ASN A 33 1.82 11.04 7.93
CA ASN A 33 1.93 12.06 6.91
C ASN A 33 3.40 12.25 6.54
N TYR A 34 3.97 11.24 5.86
CA TYR A 34 5.41 11.14 5.65
C TYR A 34 5.98 12.22 4.72
N ASP A 35 5.23 12.68 3.73
CA ASP A 35 5.68 13.71 2.79
C ASP A 35 5.86 15.06 3.50
N GLU A 36 4.85 15.50 4.27
CA GLU A 36 4.96 16.73 5.06
C GLU A 36 6.00 16.59 6.17
N ALA A 37 6.13 15.41 6.77
CA ALA A 37 7.15 15.15 7.78
C ALA A 37 8.56 15.35 7.22
N ILE A 38 8.85 14.79 6.05
CA ILE A 38 10.15 14.94 5.39
C ILE A 38 10.41 16.41 5.04
N ALA A 39 9.41 17.11 4.49
CA ALA A 39 9.55 18.53 4.15
C ALA A 39 9.88 19.40 5.37
N ASN A 40 9.20 19.18 6.50
CA ASN A 40 9.45 19.93 7.73
C ASN A 40 10.81 19.57 8.36
N LEU A 41 11.22 18.29 8.33
CA LEU A 41 12.55 17.88 8.80
C LEU A 41 13.69 18.44 7.92
N GLN A 42 13.50 18.51 6.59
CA GLN A 42 14.44 19.15 5.67
C GLN A 42 14.56 20.65 5.95
N ARG A 43 13.43 21.31 6.21
CA ARG A 43 13.41 22.72 6.60
C ARG A 43 14.14 22.97 7.93
N ALA A 44 13.94 22.09 8.92
CA ALA A 44 14.67 22.15 10.18
C ALA A 44 16.20 22.01 9.97
N HIS A 45 16.61 21.07 9.11
CA HIS A 45 18.03 20.87 8.77
C HIS A 45 18.64 22.10 8.08
N ASN A 46 17.93 22.72 7.14
CA ASN A 46 18.44 23.91 6.44
C ASN A 46 18.54 25.10 7.39
N LEU A 47 17.52 25.34 8.21
CA LEU A 47 17.55 26.39 9.24
C LEU A 47 18.67 26.17 10.26
N ALA A 48 18.97 24.92 10.64
CA ALA A 48 20.09 24.59 11.52
C ALA A 48 21.43 25.01 10.91
N LYS A 49 21.62 24.75 9.61
CA LYS A 49 22.82 25.19 8.88
C LYS A 49 22.92 26.70 8.77
N GLU A 50 21.81 27.38 8.43
CA GLU A 50 21.75 28.84 8.32
C GLU A 50 22.07 29.53 9.66
N GLN A 51 21.53 29.00 10.76
CA GLN A 51 21.76 29.51 12.12
C GLN A 51 23.09 29.01 12.73
N ARG A 52 23.87 28.21 12.00
CA ARG A 52 25.14 27.60 12.45
C ARG A 52 24.99 26.79 13.73
N LEU A 53 23.84 26.14 13.90
CA LEU A 53 23.55 25.24 15.02
C LEU A 53 23.96 23.82 14.65
N ASN A 54 24.66 23.14 15.56
CA ASN A 54 25.07 21.75 15.38
C ASN A 54 24.17 20.81 16.18
N PHE A 55 23.41 19.96 15.49
CA PHE A 55 22.55 18.93 16.07
C PHE A 55 23.08 17.51 15.80
N GLY A 56 24.34 17.37 15.38
CA GLY A 56 24.94 16.08 15.05
C GLY A 56 24.07 15.29 14.07
N ASP A 57 23.70 14.07 14.47
CA ASP A 57 22.88 13.15 13.65
C ASP A 57 21.38 13.16 14.02
N ASP A 58 20.90 14.06 14.88
CA ASP A 58 19.49 14.06 15.30
C ASP A 58 18.53 14.34 14.13
N ILE A 59 18.80 15.38 13.35
CA ILE A 59 17.96 15.75 12.19
C ILE A 59 18.16 14.77 11.02
N PRO A 60 19.41 14.41 10.65
CA PRO A 60 19.62 13.43 9.58
C PRO A 60 19.08 12.03 9.91
N SER A 61 19.18 11.54 11.15
CA SER A 61 18.60 10.25 11.54
C SER A 61 17.08 10.26 11.45
N ALA A 62 16.42 11.32 11.91
CA ALA A 62 14.98 11.50 11.76
C ALA A 62 14.55 11.49 10.30
N LEU A 63 15.31 12.14 9.40
CA LEU A 63 15.07 12.11 7.96
C LEU A 63 15.20 10.70 7.36
N ARG A 64 16.22 9.93 7.74
CA ARG A 64 16.40 8.55 7.27
C ARG A 64 15.21 7.68 7.69
N ILE A 65 14.77 7.80 8.94
CA ILE A 65 13.63 7.06 9.46
C ILE A 65 12.34 7.45 8.72
N ALA A 66 12.08 8.74 8.53
CA ALA A 66 10.89 9.21 7.81
C ALA A 66 10.86 8.72 6.35
N LYS A 67 11.99 8.79 5.64
CA LYS A 67 12.13 8.25 4.27
C LYS A 67 11.90 6.75 4.20
N LYS A 68 12.46 5.99 5.15
CA LYS A 68 12.26 4.53 5.23
C LYS A 68 10.79 4.19 5.46
N LYS A 69 10.11 4.88 6.39
CA LYS A 69 8.68 4.67 6.63
C LYS A 69 7.82 5.01 5.41
N ARG A 70 8.13 6.11 4.72
CA ARG A 70 7.45 6.49 3.47
C ARG A 70 7.56 5.38 2.42
N TRP A 71 8.78 4.89 2.19
CA TRP A 71 9.02 3.79 1.26
C TRP A 71 8.21 2.55 1.65
N ASN A 72 8.30 2.13 2.91
CA ASN A 72 7.56 0.96 3.40
C ASN A 72 6.05 1.12 3.20
N ASN A 73 5.47 2.29 3.44
CA ASN A 73 4.04 2.52 3.23
C ASN A 73 3.62 2.43 1.76
N ILE A 74 4.44 2.96 0.84
CA ILE A 74 4.19 2.85 -0.60
C ILE A 74 4.34 1.39 -1.04
N GLU A 75 5.37 0.71 -0.56
CA GLU A 75 5.66 -0.67 -0.91
C GLU A 75 4.58 -1.65 -0.40
N GLU A 76 4.10 -1.44 0.82
CA GLU A 76 2.99 -2.22 1.39
C GLU A 76 1.71 -2.05 0.56
N LYS A 77 1.39 -0.82 0.16
CA LYS A 77 0.26 -0.56 -0.76
C LYS A 77 0.43 -1.25 -2.10
N ARG A 78 1.64 -1.20 -2.67
CA ARG A 78 1.97 -1.86 -3.95
C ARG A 78 1.76 -3.37 -3.85
N ILE A 79 2.31 -4.00 -2.81
CA ILE A 79 2.17 -5.44 -2.57
C ILE A 79 0.69 -5.81 -2.36
N ASN A 80 -0.06 -5.00 -1.62
CA ASN A 80 -1.48 -5.26 -1.39
C ASN A 80 -2.30 -5.21 -2.69
N GLN A 81 -2.05 -4.21 -3.54
CA GLN A 81 -2.68 -4.11 -4.86
C GLN A 81 -2.33 -5.30 -5.77
N GLU A 82 -1.08 -5.74 -5.73
CA GLU A 82 -0.61 -6.92 -6.47
C GLU A 82 -1.32 -8.20 -6.00
N ASN A 83 -1.41 -8.40 -4.68
CA ASN A 83 -2.09 -9.54 -4.08
C ASN A 83 -3.59 -9.57 -4.39
N GLU A 84 -4.27 -8.41 -4.29
CA GLU A 84 -5.68 -8.27 -4.61
C GLU A 84 -5.95 -8.62 -6.09
N LEU A 85 -5.12 -8.10 -6.99
CA LEU A 85 -5.23 -8.40 -8.42
C LEU A 85 -4.98 -9.89 -8.71
N HIS A 86 -3.94 -10.47 -8.12
CA HIS A 86 -3.63 -11.88 -8.29
C HIS A 86 -4.77 -12.79 -7.82
N ALA A 87 -5.33 -12.52 -6.64
CA ALA A 87 -6.46 -13.26 -6.10
C ALA A 87 -7.70 -13.14 -7.01
N TYR A 88 -7.97 -11.94 -7.52
CA TYR A 88 -9.07 -11.69 -8.43
C TYR A 88 -8.93 -12.47 -9.75
N LEU A 89 -7.75 -12.41 -10.38
CA LEU A 89 -7.48 -13.14 -11.62
C LEU A 89 -7.56 -14.65 -11.43
N THR A 90 -7.00 -15.17 -10.34
CA THR A 90 -7.06 -16.59 -10.01
C THR A 90 -8.51 -17.06 -9.88
N LYS A 91 -9.35 -16.28 -9.19
CA LYS A 91 -10.79 -16.56 -9.08
C LYS A 91 -11.47 -16.61 -10.44
N LEU A 92 -11.19 -15.65 -11.33
CA LEU A 92 -11.78 -15.63 -12.68
C LEU A 92 -11.36 -16.84 -13.51
N ILE A 93 -10.07 -17.18 -13.50
CA ILE A 93 -9.53 -18.32 -14.24
C ILE A 93 -10.15 -19.63 -13.75
N MET A 94 -10.22 -19.82 -12.43
CA MET A 94 -10.83 -21.01 -11.85
C MET A 94 -12.31 -21.12 -12.19
N ALA A 95 -13.05 -20.01 -12.12
CA ALA A 95 -14.47 -19.99 -12.45
C ALA A 95 -14.72 -20.26 -13.94
N GLU A 96 -13.88 -19.77 -14.84
CA GLU A 96 -13.97 -20.09 -16.28
C GLU A 96 -13.67 -21.55 -16.54
N LYS A 97 -12.57 -22.06 -15.96
CA LYS A 97 -12.21 -23.47 -16.06
C LYS A 97 -13.36 -24.39 -15.61
N GLU A 98 -14.01 -24.06 -14.49
CA GLU A 98 -15.13 -24.86 -13.98
C GLU A 98 -16.33 -24.85 -14.93
N ARG A 99 -16.66 -23.69 -15.52
CA ARG A 99 -17.70 -23.60 -16.57
C ARG A 99 -17.37 -24.45 -17.79
N GLU A 100 -16.15 -24.33 -18.32
CA GLU A 100 -15.73 -25.11 -19.49
C GLU A 100 -15.77 -26.62 -19.21
N LEU A 101 -15.34 -27.04 -18.02
CA LEU A 101 -15.41 -28.45 -17.61
C LEU A 101 -16.86 -28.95 -17.52
N ASP A 102 -17.75 -28.18 -16.90
CA ASP A 102 -19.17 -28.53 -16.79
C ASP A 102 -19.85 -28.61 -18.16
N GLU A 103 -19.47 -27.74 -19.10
CA GLU A 103 -19.98 -27.77 -20.48
C GLU A 103 -19.48 -29.01 -21.23
N CYS A 104 -18.20 -29.34 -21.11
CA CYS A 104 -17.63 -30.55 -21.72
C CYS A 104 -18.26 -31.83 -21.15
N GLN A 105 -18.45 -31.89 -19.83
CA GLN A 105 -19.10 -33.03 -19.18
C GLN A 105 -20.53 -33.22 -19.66
N ARG A 106 -21.32 -32.13 -19.72
CA ARG A 106 -22.70 -32.18 -20.24
C ARG A 106 -22.76 -32.60 -21.71
N ALA A 107 -21.85 -32.11 -22.54
CA ALA A 107 -21.77 -32.52 -23.94
C ALA A 107 -21.45 -34.02 -24.08
N GLN A 108 -20.50 -34.53 -23.27
CA GLN A 108 -20.12 -35.93 -23.26
C GLN A 108 -21.28 -36.83 -22.77
N GLU A 109 -22.01 -36.42 -21.74
CA GLU A 109 -23.18 -37.14 -21.24
C GLU A 109 -24.29 -37.22 -22.29
N GLN A 110 -24.56 -36.11 -22.98
CA GLN A 110 -25.57 -36.05 -24.04
C GLN A 110 -25.20 -36.96 -25.23
N GLU A 111 -23.94 -36.94 -25.67
CA GLU A 111 -23.44 -37.82 -26.74
C GLU A 111 -23.61 -39.30 -26.37
N ASN A 112 -23.24 -39.68 -25.14
CA ASN A 112 -23.42 -41.05 -24.64
C ASN A 112 -24.90 -41.48 -24.61
N LEU A 113 -25.81 -40.59 -24.23
CA LEU A 113 -27.26 -40.86 -24.24
C LEU A 113 -27.78 -41.08 -25.66
N ASP A 114 -27.37 -40.24 -26.61
CA ASP A 114 -27.78 -40.32 -28.01
C ASP A 114 -27.22 -41.58 -28.70
N GLU A 115 -25.97 -41.97 -28.39
CA GLU A 115 -25.40 -43.25 -28.83
C GLU A 115 -26.20 -44.44 -28.29
N ASN A 116 -26.50 -44.46 -26.99
CA ASN A 116 -27.27 -45.54 -26.38
C ASN A 116 -28.68 -45.64 -26.97
N ARG A 117 -29.32 -44.51 -27.24
CA ARG A 117 -30.64 -44.46 -27.88
C ARG A 117 -30.58 -45.03 -29.31
N SER A 118 -29.56 -44.67 -30.06
CA SER A 118 -29.33 -45.17 -31.43
C SER A 118 -29.10 -46.68 -31.44
N ARG A 119 -28.29 -47.21 -30.51
CA ARG A 119 -28.06 -48.66 -30.36
C ARG A 119 -29.35 -49.41 -29.99
N ALA A 120 -30.17 -48.85 -29.11
CA ALA A 120 -31.44 -49.47 -28.71
C ALA A 120 -32.45 -49.52 -29.87
N GLN A 121 -32.45 -48.52 -30.76
CA GLN A 121 -33.31 -48.50 -31.95
C GLN A 121 -32.88 -49.50 -33.03
N LEU A 122 -31.59 -49.79 -33.15
CA LEU A 122 -31.05 -50.77 -34.12
C LEU A 122 -31.25 -52.23 -33.67
N ALA A 123 -31.52 -52.46 -32.39
CA ALA A 123 -31.66 -53.79 -31.81
C ALA A 123 -33.12 -54.32 -31.80
N ASN A 124 -34.07 -53.56 -32.32
CA ASN A 124 -35.51 -53.84 -32.32
C ASN A 124 -36.04 -53.87 -33.76
#